data_AF-A0A0M2PLF6-F1
#
_entry.id   AF-A0A0M2PLF6-F1
#
_cell.length_a   1.000
_cell.length_b   1.000
_cell.length_c   1.000
_cell.angle_alpha   90.00
_cell.angle_beta   90.00
_cell.angle_gamma   90.00
#
_symmetry.space_group_name_H-M   'P 1'
#
loop_
_entity.id
_entity.type
_entity.pdbx_description
1 polymer ?
#
loop_
_entity_poly.entity_id
_entity_poly.type
_entity_poly.pdbx_seq_one_letter_code
_entity_poly.pdbx_strand_id
1 'polypeptide(L)' 'MYSDLERKIFRIYFNTSIHGKSPTLKELMRWTGKSEAAVRETVKILLEKGFLVKDKDNNLIANRIKVK' A
#
# COMPACT_ATOMS: atom_id res chain seq x y z
N MET A 1 -6.50 -13.55 8.37
CA MET A 1 -6.81 -13.63 6.92
C MET A 1 -6.87 -12.20 6.39
N TYR A 2 -6.07 -11.84 5.39
CA TYR A 2 -6.12 -10.50 4.79
C TYR A 2 -7.35 -10.36 3.89
N SER A 3 -7.88 -9.15 3.74
CA SER A 3 -8.91 -8.86 2.74
C SER A 3 -8.29 -8.77 1.35
N ASP A 4 -9.11 -8.96 0.31
CA ASP A 4 -8.63 -8.80 -1.08
C ASP A 4 -8.17 -7.38 -1.37
N LEU A 5 -8.76 -6.39 -0.70
CA LEU A 5 -8.35 -5.00 -0.81
C LEU A 5 -6.98 -4.76 -0.18
N GLU A 6 -6.72 -5.33 1.01
CA GLU A 6 -5.40 -5.29 1.65
C GLU A 6 -4.32 -5.90 0.75
N ARG A 7 -4.58 -7.11 0.21
CA ARG A 7 -3.64 -7.78 -0.71
C ARG A 7 -3.38 -6.94 -1.96
N LYS A 8 -4.44 -6.37 -2.54
CA LYS A 8 -4.34 -5.56 -3.76
C LYS A 8 -3.55 -4.28 -3.53
N ILE A 9 -3.83 -3.55 -2.44
CA ILE A 9 -3.10 -2.32 -2.08
C ILE A 9 -1.64 -2.65 -1.77
N PHE A 10 -1.38 -3.69 -0.98
CA PHE A 10 -0.01 -4.15 -0.71
C PHE A 10 0.76 -4.45 -2.00
N ARG A 11 0.15 -5.19 -2.93
CA ARG A 11 0.76 -5.52 -4.23
C ARG A 11 1.07 -4.28 -5.07
N ILE A 12 0.19 -3.27 -5.04
CA ILE A 12 0.44 -1.99 -5.72
C ILE A 12 1.71 -1.33 -5.14
N TYR A 13 1.77 -1.15 -3.81
CA TYR A 13 2.95 -0.56 -3.14
C TYR A 13 4.22 -1.37 -3.39
N PHE A 14 4.13 -2.70 -3.41
CA PHE A 14 5.26 -3.57 -3.71
C PHE A 14 5.78 -3.32 -5.13
N ASN A 15 4.90 -3.34 -6.12
CA ASN A 15 5.27 -3.16 -7.52
C ASN A 15 5.81 -1.76 -7.82
N THR A 16 5.19 -0.70 -7.28
CA THR A 16 5.68 0.68 -7.51
C THR A 16 7.02 0.92 -6.83
N SER A 17 7.27 0.29 -5.66
CA SER A 17 8.54 0.44 -4.94
C SER A 17 9.73 -0.12 -5.72
N ILE A 18 9.52 -1.09 -6.63
CA ILE A 18 10.58 -1.61 -7.51
C ILE A 18 11.12 -0.50 -8.42
N HIS A 19 10.26 0.45 -8.78
CA HIS A 19 10.62 1.59 -9.62
C HIS A 19 10.96 2.86 -8.82
N GLY A 20 11.14 2.75 -7.50
CA GLY A 20 11.40 3.89 -6.61
C GLY A 20 10.22 4.87 -6.51
N LYS A 21 8.99 4.38 -6.72
CA LYS A 21 7.76 5.20 -6.68
C LYS A 21 6.81 4.74 -5.59
N SER A 22 6.09 5.68 -4.99
CA SER A 22 4.90 5.42 -4.16
C SER A 22 3.65 5.73 -4.98
N PRO A 23 2.59 4.91 -4.91
CA PRO A 23 1.33 5.25 -5.55
C PRO A 23 0.70 6.46 -4.84
N THR A 24 0.02 7.29 -5.63
CA THR A 24 -0.84 8.34 -5.10
C THR A 24 -2.20 7.79 -4.67
N LEU A 25 -2.92 8.52 -3.82
CA LEU A 25 -4.28 8.14 -3.42
C LEU A 25 -5.23 8.01 -4.62
N LYS A 26 -5.11 8.91 -5.60
CA LYS A 26 -5.91 8.88 -6.84
C LYS A 26 -5.63 7.62 -7.67
N GLU A 27 -4.37 7.20 -7.77
CA GLU A 27 -4.01 5.94 -8.44
C GLU A 27 -4.52 4.72 -7.68
N LEU A 28 -4.40 4.70 -6.35
CA LEU A 28 -4.96 3.63 -5.52
C LEU A 28 -6.47 3.50 -5.73
N MET A 29 -7.21 4.61 -5.70
CA MET A 29 -8.66 4.61 -5.97
C MET A 29 -8.96 4.07 -7.37
N ARG A 30 -8.26 4.56 -8.40
CA ARG A 30 -8.43 4.12 -9.80
C ARG A 30 -8.15 2.64 -9.98
N TRP A 31 -7.06 2.13 -9.41
CA TRP A 31 -6.65 0.73 -9.60
C TRP A 31 -7.44 -0.24 -8.73
N THR A 32 -7.89 0.18 -7.55
CA THR A 32 -8.71 -0.66 -6.67
C THR A 32 -10.20 -0.61 -7.01
N GLY A 33 -10.67 0.47 -7.64
CA GLY A 33 -12.09 0.74 -7.87
C GLY A 33 -12.85 1.05 -6.57
N LYS A 34 -12.15 1.54 -5.54
CA LYS A 34 -12.71 1.80 -4.20
C LYS A 34 -12.73 3.28 -3.88
N SER A 35 -13.60 3.64 -2.93
CA SER A 35 -13.71 5.00 -2.41
C SER A 35 -12.44 5.43 -1.67
N GLU A 36 -12.23 6.74 -1.58
CA GLU A 36 -11.13 7.32 -0.81
C GLU A 36 -11.09 6.81 0.63
N ALA A 37 -12.23 6.77 1.31
CA ALA A 37 -12.34 6.30 2.69
C ALA A 37 -11.86 4.84 2.83
N ALA A 38 -12.31 3.95 1.95
CA ALA A 38 -11.92 2.55 1.98
C ALA A 38 -10.42 2.35 1.70
N VAL A 39 -9.86 3.14 0.76
CA VAL A 39 -8.42 3.10 0.46
C VAL A 39 -7.60 3.61 1.66
N ARG A 40 -7.96 4.77 2.24
CA ARG A 40 -7.25 5.35 3.38
C ARG A 40 -7.26 4.43 4.59
N GLU A 41 -8.42 3.87 4.91
CA GLU A 41 -8.55 2.94 6.04
C GLU A 41 -7.69 1.69 5.82
N THR A 42 -7.71 1.14 4.60
CA THR A 42 -6.88 -0.04 4.30
C THR A 42 -5.38 0.28 4.35
N VAL A 43 -4.95 1.44 3.86
CA VAL A 43 -3.54 1.88 3.95
C VAL A 43 -3.12 2.05 5.42
N LYS A 44 -3.98 2.64 6.25
CA LYS A 44 -3.75 2.77 7.70
C LYS A 44 -3.59 1.40 8.36
N ILE A 45 -4.50 0.47 8.09
CA ILE A 45 -4.42 -0.91 8.61
C ILE A 45 -3.11 -1.59 8.18
N LEU A 46 -2.68 -1.42 6.92
CA LEU A 46 -1.41 -2.00 6.44
C LEU A 46 -0.19 -1.36 7.12
N LEU A 47 -0.24 -0.07 7.45
CA LEU A 47 0.79 0.60 8.25
C LEU A 47 0.85 0.07 9.68
N GLU A 48 -0.29 -0.03 10.36
CA GLU A 48 -0.39 -0.54 11.73
C GLU A 48 0.10 -2.00 11.83
N LYS A 49 -0.17 -2.81 10.80
CA LYS A 49 0.32 -4.19 10.69
C LYS A 49 1.79 -4.30 10.25
N GLY A 50 2.44 -3.19 9.93
CA GLY A 50 3.83 -3.14 9.48
C GLY A 50 4.08 -3.70 8.08
N PHE A 51 3.04 -3.81 7.24
CA PHE A 51 3.15 -4.19 5.82
C PHE A 51 3.58 -3.02 4.94
N LEU A 52 3.28 -1.79 5.36
CA LEU A 52 3.82 -0.58 4.76
C LEU A 52 4.75 0.10 5.75
N VAL A 53 5.83 0.69 5.25
CA VAL A 53 6.81 1.45 6.03
C VAL A 53 7.16 2.74 5.29
N LYS A 54 7.71 3.71 6.00
CA LYS A 54 8.29 4.90 5.38
C LYS A 54 9.72 4.61 4.93
N ASP A 55 10.07 5.01 3.71
CA ASP A 55 11.46 5.06 3.27
C ASP A 55 12.18 6.31 3.82
N LYS A 56 13.44 6.51 3.40
CA LYS A 56 14.26 7.65 3.84
C LYS A 56 13.70 9.01 3.39
N ASP A 57 12.91 9.02 2.33
CA ASP A 57 12.30 10.22 1.74
C ASP A 57 10.85 10.42 2.22
N ASN A 58 10.44 9.70 3.28
CA ASN A 58 9.10 9.68 3.87
C ASN A 58 7.99 9.13 2.93
N ASN A 59 8.34 8.46 1.84
CA ASN A 59 7.36 7.79 0.99
C ASN A 59 6.90 6.47 1.62
N LEU A 60 5.64 6.12 1.41
CA LEU A 60 5.13 4.82 1.81
C LEU A 60 5.55 3.75 0.80
N ILE A 61 6.20 2.69 1.28
CA ILE A 61 6.62 1.54 0.48
C ILE A 61 6.21 0.23 1.14
N ALA A 62 6.15 -0.86 0.37
CA ALA A 62 5.89 -2.18 0.91
C ALA A 62 7.08 -2.70 1.73
N ASN A 63 6.80 -3.23 2.92
CA ASN A 63 7.78 -3.89 3.76
C ASN A 63 8.11 -5.28 3.19
N ARG A 64 9.24 -5.36 2.49
CA ARG A 64 9.70 -6.60 1.84
C ARG A 64 10.11 -7.70 2.82
N ILE A 65 10.38 -7.37 4.09
CA ILE A 65 10.75 -8.35 5.12
C ILE A 65 9.55 -9.24 5.48
N LYS A 66 8.32 -8.71 5.39
CA LYS A 66 7.07 -9.44 5.66
C LYS A 66 6.61 -10.34 4.49
N VAL A 67 7.38 -10.40 3.39
CA VAL A 67 7.08 -11.20 2.19
C VAL A 67 7.80 -12.57 2.22
N LYS A 68 8.64 -12.83 3.24
CA LYS A 68 9.28 -14.13 3.46
C LYS A 68 8.33 -15.15 4.06
#